data_AF-A0A5B1CJX4-F1
#
_entry.id   AF-A0A5B1CJX4-F1
#
_cell.length_a   1.000
_cell.length_b   1.000
_cell.length_c   1.000
_cell.angle_alpha   90.00
_cell.angle_beta   90.00
_cell.angle_gamma   90.00
#
_symmetry.space_group_name_H-M   'P 1'
#
loop_
_entity.id
_entity.type
_entity.pdbx_description
1 polymer ?
#
loop_
_entity_poly.entity_id
_entity_poly.type
_entity_poly.pdbx_seq_one_letter_code
_entity_poly.pdbx_strand_id
1 'polypeptide(L)'
;MPATFESLGLTFLYPDNWVIAERSAEEGIDGATFELPSGGFFSLERIDRLGPDRVATAEDGVREETLIESIEKLIVAEYGEVEREEWPPEKLEQADRIVDLNFYYLDLLIISRLIFIGLADGKFVIQIQAESRSFEENELVFAAIMKQLQDS
;
A
#
# COMPACT_ATOMS: atom_id res chain seq x y z
N MET A 1 -1.12 3.95 23.54
CA MET A 1 -1.15 2.47 23.49
C MET A 1 -1.43 2.11 22.06
N PRO A 2 -0.79 1.11 21.43
CA PRO A 2 -1.12 0.77 20.05
C PRO A 2 -2.60 0.42 19.91
N ALA A 3 -3.21 0.79 18.80
CA ALA A 3 -4.56 0.41 18.43
C ALA A 3 -4.53 -0.90 17.64
N THR A 4 -5.67 -1.61 17.62
CA THR A 4 -5.80 -2.88 16.89
C THR A 4 -6.72 -2.68 15.69
N PHE A 5 -6.27 -3.13 14.52
CA PHE A 5 -7.11 -3.29 13.34
C PHE A 5 -7.59 -4.74 13.29
N GLU A 6 -8.90 -4.95 13.14
CA GLU A 6 -9.51 -6.27 12.99
C GLU A 6 -10.60 -6.18 11.91
N SER A 7 -10.23 -6.53 10.68
CA SER A 7 -11.12 -6.57 9.52
C SER A 7 -10.41 -7.34 8.38
N LEU A 8 -11.12 -7.65 7.29
CA LEU A 8 -10.56 -8.37 6.13
C LEU A 8 -9.99 -9.76 6.46
N GLY A 9 -10.32 -10.33 7.62
CA GLY A 9 -9.67 -11.55 8.12
C GLY A 9 -8.25 -11.33 8.65
N LEU A 10 -7.83 -10.08 8.83
CA LEU A 10 -6.49 -9.68 9.26
C LEU A 10 -6.57 -9.00 10.62
N THR A 11 -5.55 -9.23 11.46
CA THR A 11 -5.41 -8.57 12.75
C THR A 11 -4.01 -8.05 12.95
N PHE A 12 -3.84 -6.75 13.17
CA PHE A 12 -2.52 -6.17 13.46
C PHE A 12 -2.61 -4.92 14.34
N LEU A 13 -1.51 -4.62 15.01
CA LEU A 13 -1.33 -3.42 15.82
C LEU A 13 -0.76 -2.28 14.98
N TYR A 14 -1.30 -1.07 15.18
CA TYR A 14 -0.81 0.17 14.57
C TYR A 14 -0.73 1.30 15.60
N PRO A 15 0.03 2.38 15.33
CA PRO A 15 0.13 3.52 16.24
C PRO A 15 -1.23 4.20 16.49
N ASP A 16 -1.51 4.59 17.73
CA ASP A 16 -2.78 5.25 18.12
C ASP A 16 -2.93 6.67 17.60
N ASN A 17 -1.86 7.27 17.08
CA ASN A 17 -1.89 8.57 16.44
C ASN A 17 -2.20 8.51 14.93
N TRP A 18 -2.40 7.32 14.35
CA TRP A 18 -2.88 7.17 12.99
C TRP A 18 -4.41 7.23 12.95
N VAL A 19 -4.96 7.82 11.90
CA VAL A 19 -6.41 7.96 11.72
C VAL A 19 -6.86 7.04 10.61
N ILE A 20 -7.83 6.16 10.86
CA ILE A 20 -8.44 5.37 9.79
C ILE A 20 -9.36 6.30 9.00
N ALA A 21 -9.09 6.44 7.70
CA ALA A 21 -9.88 7.26 6.81
C ALA A 21 -11.28 6.65 6.63
N GLU A 22 -12.31 7.50 6.66
CA GLU A 22 -13.67 7.08 6.35
C GLU A 22 -13.76 6.68 4.87
N ARG A 23 -14.20 5.45 4.60
CA ARG A 23 -14.43 4.97 3.23
C ARG A 23 -15.86 5.28 2.81
N SER A 24 -16.00 5.70 1.57
CA SER A 24 -17.29 5.91 0.93
C SER A 24 -18.01 4.56 0.79
N ALA A 25 -19.34 4.55 0.82
CA ALA A 25 -20.12 3.32 0.63
C ALA A 25 -19.85 2.63 -0.73
N GLU A 26 -19.34 3.38 -1.71
CA GLU A 26 -18.93 2.90 -3.04
C GLU A 26 -17.56 2.20 -3.04
N GLU A 27 -16.67 2.51 -2.09
CA GLU A 27 -15.33 1.91 -1.95
C GLU A 27 -15.35 0.53 -1.29
N GLY A 28 -16.51 0.12 -0.75
CA GLY A 28 -16.72 -1.21 -0.18
C GLY A 28 -16.00 -1.47 1.14
N ILE A 29 -15.94 -2.75 1.52
CA ILE A 29 -15.31 -3.24 2.77
C ILE A 29 -13.97 -3.94 2.51
N ASP A 30 -13.44 -3.82 1.28
CA ASP A 30 -12.35 -4.68 0.77
C ASP A 30 -10.94 -4.09 1.01
N GLY A 31 -10.85 -3.02 1.80
CA GLY A 31 -9.59 -2.41 2.22
C GLY A 31 -9.70 -1.49 3.43
N ALA A 32 -8.56 -0.95 3.86
CA ALA A 32 -8.45 0.08 4.88
C ALA A 32 -7.34 1.07 4.55
N THR A 33 -7.57 2.35 4.86
CA THR A 33 -6.59 3.43 4.67
C THR A 33 -6.38 4.14 6.00
N PHE A 34 -5.11 4.40 6.32
CA PHE A 34 -4.65 5.01 7.56
C PHE A 34 -3.85 6.25 7.20
N GLU A 35 -4.26 7.40 7.73
CA GLU A 35 -3.56 8.67 7.56
C GLU A 35 -2.43 8.77 8.58
N LEU A 36 -1.24 9.13 8.10
CA LEU A 36 -0.08 9.33 8.95
C LEU A 36 -0.08 10.74 9.55
N PRO A 37 0.37 10.91 10.82
CA PRO A 37 0.42 12.23 11.47
C PRO A 37 1.30 13.26 10.74
N SER A 38 2.36 12.79 10.09
CA SER A 38 3.31 13.60 9.32
C SER A 38 2.82 13.94 7.91
N GLY A 39 1.64 13.48 7.53
CA GLY A 39 1.15 13.49 6.16
C GLY A 39 1.50 12.21 5.42
N GLY A 40 0.67 11.88 4.42
CA GLY A 40 0.72 10.60 3.71
C GLY A 40 -0.27 9.58 4.26
N PHE A 41 -0.23 8.37 3.70
CA PHE A 41 -1.11 7.28 4.08
C PHE A 41 -0.44 5.91 4.00
N PHE A 42 -0.97 4.96 4.76
CA PHE A 42 -0.80 3.52 4.61
C PHE A 42 -2.16 2.97 4.19
N SER A 43 -2.25 2.27 3.08
CA SER A 43 -3.47 1.57 2.66
C SER A 43 -3.21 0.11 2.40
N LEU A 44 -4.25 -0.69 2.59
CA LEU A 44 -4.27 -2.13 2.39
C LEU A 44 -5.54 -2.47 1.62
N GLU A 45 -5.40 -3.10 0.47
CA GLU A 45 -6.49 -3.42 -0.44
C GLU A 45 -6.37 -4.85 -0.99
N ARG A 46 -7.51 -5.51 -1.21
CA ARG A 46 -7.57 -6.81 -1.89
C ARG A 46 -7.45 -6.65 -3.42
N ILE A 47 -6.45 -7.30 -4.02
CA ILE A 47 -6.16 -7.15 -5.46
C ILE A 47 -7.27 -7.73 -6.33
N ASP A 48 -7.88 -8.85 -5.93
CA ASP A 48 -8.96 -9.50 -6.68
C ASP A 48 -10.23 -8.63 -6.79
N ARG A 49 -10.29 -7.53 -6.02
CA ARG A 49 -11.40 -6.57 -5.98
C ARG A 49 -11.05 -5.19 -6.54
N LEU A 50 -9.79 -4.96 -6.93
CA LEU A 50 -9.32 -3.71 -7.54
C LEU A 50 -9.43 -3.77 -9.07
N GLY A 51 -10.09 -2.78 -9.68
CA GLY A 51 -10.10 -2.55 -11.13
C GLY A 51 -11.44 -2.81 -11.84
N PRO A 52 -11.62 -2.26 -13.06
CA PRO A 52 -12.86 -2.37 -13.84
C PRO A 52 -13.09 -3.78 -14.39
N ASP A 53 -12.02 -4.55 -14.63
CA ASP A 53 -12.10 -5.96 -14.95
C ASP A 53 -12.05 -6.78 -13.65
N ARG A 54 -13.22 -6.96 -13.03
CA ARG A 54 -13.47 -7.95 -11.95
C ARG A 54 -13.34 -9.40 -12.46
N VAL A 55 -12.50 -9.61 -13.46
CA VAL A 55 -12.36 -10.86 -14.18
C VAL A 55 -11.25 -11.65 -13.50
N ALA A 56 -11.66 -12.69 -12.79
CA ALA A 56 -10.82 -13.65 -12.09
C ALA A 56 -9.81 -14.42 -12.98
N THR A 57 -9.63 -14.04 -14.26
CA THR A 57 -8.86 -14.83 -15.26
C THR A 57 -7.50 -14.24 -15.66
N ALA A 58 -7.13 -13.03 -15.24
CA ALA A 58 -5.79 -12.51 -15.48
C ALA A 58 -4.75 -13.23 -14.58
N GLU A 59 -3.53 -13.41 -15.08
CA GLU A 59 -2.40 -13.86 -14.25
C GLU A 59 -2.03 -12.77 -13.23
N ASP A 60 -1.60 -13.16 -12.03
CA ASP A 60 -1.41 -12.20 -10.93
C ASP A 60 -0.40 -11.10 -11.27
N GLY A 61 0.71 -11.43 -11.93
CA GLY A 61 1.69 -10.43 -12.38
C GLY A 61 1.12 -9.39 -13.35
N VAL A 62 0.13 -9.76 -14.16
CA VAL A 62 -0.55 -8.82 -15.08
C VAL A 62 -1.44 -7.85 -14.30
N ARG A 63 -2.14 -8.33 -13.26
CA ARG A 63 -2.94 -7.47 -12.38
C ARG A 63 -2.08 -6.48 -11.62
N GLU A 64 -0.99 -6.97 -11.03
CA GLU A 64 -0.03 -6.17 -10.28
C GLU A 64 0.55 -5.06 -11.17
N GLU A 65 1.00 -5.39 -12.39
CA GLU A 65 1.50 -4.41 -13.35
C GLU A 65 0.44 -3.39 -13.76
N THR A 66 -0.78 -3.85 -14.06
CA THR A 66 -1.89 -2.96 -14.44
C THR A 66 -2.20 -1.95 -13.32
N LEU A 67 -2.12 -2.39 -12.06
CA LEU A 67 -2.31 -1.51 -10.91
C LEU A 67 -1.18 -0.50 -10.78
N ILE A 68 0.09 -0.94 -10.87
CA ILE A 68 1.25 -0.05 -10.84
C ILE A 68 1.13 1.02 -11.92
N GLU A 69 0.89 0.63 -13.17
CA GLU A 69 0.73 1.57 -14.28
C GLU A 69 -0.44 2.54 -14.07
N SER A 70 -1.53 2.09 -13.44
CA SER A 70 -2.69 2.95 -13.17
C SER A 70 -2.33 4.03 -12.15
N ILE A 71 -1.60 3.67 -11.09
CA ILE A 71 -1.13 4.60 -10.07
C ILE A 71 -0.08 5.56 -10.66
N GLU A 72 0.87 5.05 -11.46
CA GLU A 72 1.83 5.88 -12.20
C GLU A 72 1.13 6.92 -13.08
N LYS A 73 0.11 6.51 -13.86
CA LYS A 73 -0.66 7.42 -14.71
C LYS A 73 -1.37 8.50 -13.90
N LEU A 74 -1.91 8.16 -12.73
CA LEU A 74 -2.54 9.13 -11.83
C LEU A 74 -1.52 10.13 -11.28
N ILE A 75 -0.37 9.65 -10.80
CA ILE A 75 0.72 10.51 -10.31
C ILE A 75 1.24 11.42 -11.42
N VAL A 76 1.49 10.90 -12.62
CA VAL A 76 1.94 11.69 -13.77
C VAL A 76 0.92 12.74 -14.18
N ALA A 77 -0.38 12.42 -14.14
CA ALA A 77 -1.43 13.37 -14.48
C ALA A 77 -1.50 14.54 -13.49
N GLU A 78 -1.16 14.31 -12.22
CA GLU A 78 -1.25 15.32 -11.16
C GLU A 78 0.08 16.06 -10.92
N TYR A 79 1.21 15.36 -10.99
CA TYR A 79 2.54 15.84 -10.58
C TYR A 79 3.58 15.87 -11.72
N GLY A 80 3.27 15.30 -12.88
CA GLY A 80 4.05 15.43 -14.11
C GLY A 80 5.02 14.29 -14.40
N GLU A 81 5.89 13.93 -13.45
CA GLU A 81 6.88 12.85 -13.64
C GLU A 81 6.90 11.91 -12.43
N VAL A 82 7.17 10.63 -12.70
CA VAL A 82 7.35 9.59 -11.69
C VAL A 82 8.52 8.70 -12.10
N GLU A 83 9.39 8.40 -11.16
CA GLU A 83 10.47 7.45 -11.30
C GLU A 83 10.06 6.15 -10.60
N ARG A 84 10.08 5.04 -11.36
CA ARG A 84 9.78 3.71 -10.86
C ARG A 84 11.07 2.98 -10.52
N GLU A 85 11.15 2.44 -9.31
CA GLU A 85 12.23 1.56 -8.86
C GLU A 85 11.66 0.22 -8.40
N GLU A 86 12.15 -0.89 -8.97
CA GLU A 86 11.79 -2.22 -8.49
C GLU A 86 12.77 -2.70 -7.42
N TRP A 87 12.22 -3.18 -6.30
CA TRP A 87 12.99 -3.69 -5.19
C TRP A 87 13.02 -5.22 -5.23
N PRO A 88 14.18 -5.85 -4.96
CA PRO A 88 14.25 -7.30 -4.87
C PRO A 88 13.35 -7.78 -3.72
N PRO A 89 12.50 -8.80 -3.95
CA PRO A 89 11.53 -9.26 -2.94
C PRO A 89 12.20 -9.78 -1.67
N GLU A 90 13.47 -10.21 -1.75
CA GLU A 90 14.29 -10.64 -0.61
C GLU A 90 14.46 -9.58 0.49
N LYS A 91 14.20 -8.30 0.19
CA LYS A 91 14.24 -7.21 1.18
C LYS A 91 13.04 -7.20 2.13
N LEU A 92 11.94 -7.83 1.77
CA LEU A 92 10.77 -8.01 2.62
C LEU A 92 10.31 -9.46 2.49
N GLU A 93 10.57 -10.28 3.51
CA GLU A 93 10.19 -11.69 3.47
C GLU A 93 8.72 -11.83 3.05
N GLN A 94 8.43 -12.75 2.12
CA GLN A 94 7.08 -13.07 1.64
C GLN A 94 6.37 -11.97 0.82
N ALA A 95 7.03 -10.87 0.48
CA ALA A 95 6.55 -10.00 -0.59
C ALA A 95 6.74 -10.69 -1.95
N ASP A 96 5.67 -10.71 -2.75
CA ASP A 96 5.73 -11.18 -4.13
C ASP A 96 6.49 -10.16 -5.01
N ARG A 97 6.23 -8.88 -4.75
CA ARG A 97 6.77 -7.76 -5.53
C ARG A 97 6.77 -6.48 -4.71
N ILE A 98 7.80 -5.65 -4.90
CA ILE A 98 7.93 -4.36 -4.23
C ILE A 98 8.33 -3.34 -5.30
N VAL A 99 7.58 -2.24 -5.38
CA VAL A 99 7.83 -1.16 -6.35
C VAL A 99 7.72 0.18 -5.64
N ASP A 100 8.74 1.01 -5.80
CA ASP A 100 8.72 2.40 -5.36
C ASP A 100 8.41 3.31 -6.55
N LEU A 101 7.46 4.21 -6.35
CA LEU A 101 7.14 5.30 -7.25
C LEU A 101 7.57 6.61 -6.58
N ASN A 102 8.61 7.23 -7.11
CA ASN A 102 9.23 8.43 -6.59
C ASN A 102 8.83 9.64 -7.44
N PHE A 103 8.36 10.71 -6.82
CA PHE A 103 7.97 11.93 -7.54
C PHE A 103 8.13 13.17 -6.66
N TYR A 104 8.19 14.35 -7.28
CA TYR A 104 8.32 15.61 -6.55
C TYR A 104 6.99 16.32 -6.35
N TYR A 105 6.73 16.76 -5.12
CA TYR A 105 5.62 17.64 -4.77
C TYR A 105 6.12 18.84 -3.98
N LEU A 106 6.03 20.04 -4.55
CA LEU A 106 6.48 21.30 -3.92
C LEU A 106 7.91 21.20 -3.33
N ASP A 107 8.86 20.71 -4.14
CA ASP A 107 10.26 20.46 -3.78
C ASP A 107 10.50 19.31 -2.77
N LEU A 108 9.45 18.62 -2.32
CA LEU A 108 9.56 17.43 -1.47
C LEU A 108 9.59 16.18 -2.34
N LEU A 109 10.49 15.25 -2.01
CA LEU A 109 10.48 13.92 -2.60
C LEU A 109 9.41 13.08 -1.90
N ILE A 110 8.43 12.62 -2.66
CA ILE A 110 7.38 11.70 -2.20
C ILE A 110 7.73 10.30 -2.66
N ILE A 111 7.63 9.35 -1.74
CA ILE A 111 7.78 7.92 -2.00
C ILE A 111 6.40 7.30 -1.90
N SER A 112 5.94 6.66 -2.97
CA SER A 112 4.79 5.76 -2.98
C SER A 112 5.25 4.33 -3.20
N ARG A 113 5.40 3.56 -2.11
CA ARG A 113 5.80 2.15 -2.13
C ARG A 113 4.58 1.25 -2.24
N LEU A 114 4.58 0.37 -3.23
CA LEU A 114 3.61 -0.70 -3.45
C LEU A 114 4.25 -2.03 -3.06
N ILE A 115 3.60 -2.75 -2.14
CA ILE A 115 4.02 -4.08 -1.70
C ILE A 115 2.89 -5.05 -2.01
N PHE A 116 3.19 -6.03 -2.84
CA PHE A 116 2.28 -7.10 -3.21
C PHE A 116 2.57 -8.32 -2.35
N ILE A 117 1.54 -8.85 -1.70
CA ILE A 117 1.68 -9.98 -0.77
C ILE A 117 0.50 -10.96 -0.89
N GLY A 118 0.81 -12.25 -0.93
CA GLY A 118 -0.16 -13.31 -0.76
C GLY A 118 -0.38 -13.62 0.72
N LEU A 119 -1.60 -13.42 1.21
CA LEU A 119 -2.03 -13.83 2.56
C LEU A 119 -3.01 -14.99 2.47
N ALA A 120 -3.33 -15.61 3.62
CA ALA A 120 -4.16 -16.83 3.67
C ALA A 120 -5.52 -16.70 2.94
N ASP A 121 -6.09 -15.50 2.90
CA ASP A 121 -7.41 -15.23 2.32
C ASP A 121 -7.35 -14.46 0.97
N GLY A 122 -6.20 -14.42 0.31
CA GLY A 122 -6.04 -13.85 -1.03
C GLY A 122 -4.82 -12.95 -1.19
N LYS A 123 -4.73 -12.28 -2.35
CA LYS A 123 -3.66 -11.32 -2.62
C LYS A 123 -4.05 -9.91 -2.21
N PHE A 124 -3.12 -9.23 -1.56
CA PHE A 124 -3.25 -7.87 -1.10
C PHE A 124 -2.17 -6.99 -1.71
N VAL A 125 -2.53 -5.73 -1.93
CA VAL A 125 -1.58 -4.65 -2.19
C VAL A 125 -1.59 -3.72 -0.99
N ILE A 126 -0.40 -3.40 -0.52
CA ILE A 126 -0.17 -2.38 0.49
C ILE A 126 0.46 -1.21 -0.23
N GLN A 127 -0.13 -0.03 -0.09
CA GLN A 127 0.44 1.20 -0.57
C GLN A 127 0.82 2.09 0.60
N ILE A 128 2.06 2.54 0.62
CA ILE A 128 2.55 3.52 1.57
C ILE A 128 2.97 4.73 0.77
N GLN A 129 2.36 5.88 1.03
CA GLN A 129 2.75 7.12 0.41
C GLN A 129 3.08 8.15 1.48
N ALA A 130 4.30 8.69 1.47
CA ALA A 130 4.70 9.76 2.36
C ALA A 130 5.86 10.56 1.76
N GLU A 131 6.12 11.74 2.32
CA GLU A 131 7.37 12.44 2.08
C GLU A 131 8.55 11.59 2.57
N SER A 132 9.69 11.64 1.87
CA SER A 132 10.84 10.75 2.05
C SER A 132 11.32 10.64 3.51
N ARG A 133 11.46 11.75 4.26
CA ARG A 133 11.86 11.69 5.67
C ARG A 133 10.78 11.06 6.53
N SER A 134 9.53 11.44 6.30
CA SER A 134 8.37 10.87 7.00
C SER A 134 8.24 9.36 6.73
N PHE A 135 8.59 8.92 5.52
CA PHE A 135 8.62 7.51 5.14
C PHE A 135 9.69 6.75 5.95
N GLU A 136 10.91 7.29 6.01
CA GLU A 136 12.01 6.71 6.80
C GLU A 136 11.67 6.64 8.31
N GLU A 137 11.04 7.67 8.86
CA GLU A 137 10.62 7.69 10.27
C GLU A 137 9.61 6.59 10.62
N ASN A 138 8.77 6.17 9.66
CA ASN A 138 7.76 5.15 9.86
C ASN A 138 8.18 3.75 9.36
N GLU A 139 9.38 3.60 8.80
CA GLU A 139 9.85 2.34 8.21
C GLU A 139 9.78 1.16 9.19
N LEU A 140 10.18 1.38 10.45
CA LEU A 140 10.09 0.36 11.50
C LEU A 140 8.65 -0.02 11.86
N VAL A 141 7.72 0.93 11.79
CA VAL A 141 6.29 0.67 12.03
C VAL A 141 5.73 -0.17 10.89
N PHE A 142 6.04 0.20 9.64
CA PHE A 142 5.62 -0.56 8.47
C PHE A 142 6.17 -1.99 8.53
N ALA A 143 7.46 -2.17 8.82
CA ALA A 143 8.06 -3.49 8.99
C ALA A 143 7.37 -4.33 10.08
N ALA A 144 6.98 -3.71 11.20
CA ALA A 144 6.26 -4.39 12.27
C ALA A 144 4.82 -4.78 11.88
N ILE A 145 4.11 -3.95 11.12
CA ILE A 145 2.78 -4.28 10.58
C ILE A 145 2.90 -5.43 9.58
N MET A 146 3.85 -5.33 8.64
CA MET A 146 4.10 -6.38 7.64
C MET A 146 4.33 -7.74 8.28
N LYS A 147 5.15 -7.79 9.33
CA LYS A 147 5.40 -9.03 10.07
C LYS A 147 4.14 -9.60 10.72
N GLN A 148 3.30 -8.76 11.32
CA GLN A 148 2.04 -9.21 11.94
C GLN A 148 1.04 -9.73 10.91
N LEU A 149 0.98 -9.13 9.72
CA LEU A 149 0.13 -9.60 8.62
C LEU A 149 0.53 -11.00 8.15
N GLN A 150 1.81 -11.34 8.21
CA GLN A 150 2.31 -12.67 7.86
C GLN A 150 2.01 -13.73 8.91
N ASP A 151 1.99 -13.33 10.18
CA ASP A 151 1.70 -14.22 11.31
C ASP A 151 0.18 -14.43 11.55
N SER A 152 -0.68 -13.73 10.81
CA SER A 152 -2.15 -13.80 10.89
C SER A 152 -2.72 -14.94 10.04
#